data_AF-A0A1G5IK81-F1
#
_entry.id   AF-A0A1G5IK81-F1
#
_cell.length_a   1.000
_cell.length_b   1.000
_cell.length_c   1.000
_cell.angle_alpha   90.00
_cell.angle_beta   90.00
_cell.angle_gamma   90.00
#
_symmetry.space_group_name_H-M   'P 1'
#
loop_
_entity.id
_entity.type
_entity.pdbx_description
1 polymer ?
#
loop_
_entity_poly.entity_id
_entity_poly.type
_entity_poly.pdbx_seq_one_letter_code
_entity_poly.pdbx_strand_id
1 'polypeptide(L)'
;MGKNPVGIALALTKGMKRLKAFELKVEKLGEETIKSLRKDEKAFVIVTRAYGISDPILNMGIPEKLEKLGYKVLTLSNLPAHDHDTSKEHPNMYWPFGQHILSGAQIIKQHPNLYPIYITNHGCGPDTVLAHYFKEEMKGKPYLNIEVDEHFSSVGVLTRVEAFVNSLKSEEVKRNKVLSLKQYSDLVIHQATNVKSKLNEIDKTTVLYLPHLYPYSDIIACYLQSKGYEVQVLPMTSKKTLDVGRKFTLSKEYISFTGLVGDVLSKATELEKSNKKYGFIIPTTEGSEVGGQYYRLIRDKLDEENLQNAAIVAPFMEDVIKDSTFAEDLFLMLLAGDLINLAPRNKRKKYLDRIYGHVVKNELVIDSLKDIAKEICKCKEKLNNSKKIFVVGEVNVLFNDFMNNNTFKTMEEQGIQLLYAPLSEYMWLMWREFLSQKSNRKETSAFNELCKFASYMKSISKILVRESTFEKIIEDLVTKSDEGLGLYSGGNGRYRYAKTQGQPSYAHGVITVSSMYENTNTILNILSQDADKASQVPVLNMTFDGNVNEIDKSKIDSFIYYALKE
;
A
#
# COMPACT_ATOMS: atom_id res chain seq x y z
N MET A 1 28.18 0.65 -16.66
CA MET A 1 28.95 1.78 -17.25
C MET A 1 30.43 1.47 -17.54
N GLY A 2 31.02 0.34 -17.14
CA GLY A 2 32.39 -0.03 -17.55
C GLY A 2 33.51 0.95 -17.15
N LYS A 3 33.26 1.83 -16.17
CA LYS A 3 34.21 2.85 -15.67
C LYS A 3 34.55 2.55 -14.21
N ASN A 4 35.73 2.97 -13.76
CA ASN A 4 36.14 2.72 -12.38
C ASN A 4 35.23 3.49 -11.38
N PRO A 5 35.05 2.99 -10.14
CA PRO A 5 34.18 3.61 -9.14
C PRO A 5 34.52 5.07 -8.80
N VAL A 6 35.79 5.45 -8.80
CA VAL A 6 36.25 6.82 -8.53
C VAL A 6 35.79 7.78 -9.62
N GLY A 7 35.93 7.39 -10.89
CA GLY A 7 35.46 8.17 -12.03
C GLY A 7 33.94 8.33 -12.03
N ILE A 8 33.21 7.29 -11.63
CA ILE A 8 31.75 7.36 -11.45
C ILE A 8 31.39 8.33 -10.32
N ALA A 9 32.06 8.24 -9.17
CA ALA A 9 31.81 9.13 -8.03
C ALA A 9 32.08 10.61 -8.36
N LEU A 10 33.16 10.90 -9.09
CA LEU A 10 33.48 12.24 -9.57
C LEU A 10 32.43 12.77 -10.55
N ALA A 11 32.00 11.94 -11.51
CA ALA A 11 30.96 12.31 -12.46
C ALA A 11 29.61 12.57 -11.75
N LEU A 12 29.21 11.70 -10.83
CA LEU A 12 28.01 11.86 -10.00
C LEU A 12 28.07 13.15 -9.18
N THR A 13 29.21 13.44 -8.55
CA THR A 13 29.39 14.67 -7.76
C THR A 13 29.31 15.91 -8.63
N LYS A 14 29.91 15.89 -9.82
CA LYS A 14 29.81 17.00 -10.78
C LYS A 14 28.37 17.20 -11.25
N GLY A 15 27.65 16.11 -11.53
CA GLY A 15 26.23 16.12 -11.88
C GLY A 15 25.36 16.71 -10.76
N MET A 16 25.50 16.19 -9.53
CA MET A 16 24.75 16.67 -8.36
C MET A 16 25.02 18.15 -8.06
N LYS A 17 26.29 18.61 -8.15
CA LYS A 17 26.61 20.04 -8.00
C LYS A 17 25.92 20.89 -9.05
N ARG A 18 25.88 20.43 -10.30
CA ARG A 18 25.22 21.17 -11.38
C ARG A 18 23.70 21.20 -11.20
N LEU A 19 23.11 20.08 -10.78
CA LEU A 19 21.68 19.99 -10.46
C LEU A 19 21.31 20.96 -9.32
N LYS A 20 22.04 20.93 -8.21
CA LYS A 20 21.81 21.86 -7.08
C LYS A 20 21.95 23.33 -7.48
N ALA A 21 22.94 23.65 -8.31
CA ALA A 21 23.11 25.01 -8.82
C ALA A 21 21.99 25.43 -9.77
N PHE A 22 21.38 24.47 -10.50
CA PHE A 22 20.20 24.72 -11.33
C PHE A 22 18.96 24.95 -10.46
N GLU A 23 18.69 24.08 -9.48
CA GLU A 23 17.59 24.23 -8.52
C GLU A 23 17.60 25.60 -7.84
N LEU A 24 18.74 26.01 -7.27
CA LEU A 24 18.90 27.34 -6.66
C LEU A 24 18.63 28.50 -7.64
N LYS A 25 18.94 28.32 -8.92
CA LYS A 25 18.70 29.34 -9.95
C LYS A 25 17.21 29.43 -10.28
N VAL A 26 16.50 28.31 -10.29
CA VAL A 26 15.04 28.22 -10.53
C VAL A 26 14.25 28.76 -9.33
N GLU A 27 14.69 28.48 -8.11
CA GLU A 27 14.13 29.08 -6.88
C GLU A 27 14.33 30.59 -6.85
N LYS A 28 15.53 31.07 -7.23
CA LYS A 28 15.81 32.52 -7.33
C LYS A 28 14.89 33.20 -8.35
N LEU A 29 14.62 32.56 -9.48
CA LEU A 29 13.65 33.06 -10.46
C LEU A 29 12.22 33.10 -9.87
N GLY A 30 11.86 32.11 -9.06
CA GLY A 30 10.60 32.11 -8.30
C GLY A 30 10.52 33.32 -7.38
N GLU A 31 11.55 33.56 -6.58
CA GLU A 31 11.64 34.68 -5.65
C GLU A 31 11.56 36.04 -6.36
N GLU A 32 12.26 36.21 -7.48
CA GLU A 32 12.19 37.42 -8.31
C GLU A 32 10.77 37.63 -8.88
N THR A 33 10.12 36.55 -9.31
CA THR A 33 8.75 36.57 -9.81
C THR A 33 7.77 37.00 -8.71
N ILE A 34 7.88 36.44 -7.51
CA ILE A 34 7.05 36.81 -6.35
C ILE A 34 7.25 38.27 -5.96
N LYS A 35 8.49 38.76 -5.90
CA LYS A 35 8.79 40.16 -5.60
C LYS A 35 8.20 41.14 -6.60
N SER A 36 8.04 40.69 -7.85
CA SER A 36 7.44 41.49 -8.92
C SER A 36 5.90 41.49 -8.90
N LEU A 37 5.25 40.67 -8.06
CA LEU A 37 3.79 40.63 -7.97
C LEU A 37 3.24 41.89 -7.32
N ARG A 38 2.17 42.45 -7.90
CA ARG A 38 1.36 43.44 -7.19
C ARG A 38 0.61 42.77 -6.05
N LYS A 39 0.24 43.53 -5.02
CA LYS A 39 -0.43 43.01 -3.83
C LYS A 39 -1.72 42.23 -4.13
N ASP A 40 -2.44 42.62 -5.18
CA ASP A 40 -3.70 42.04 -5.64
C ASP A 40 -3.55 41.07 -6.83
N GLU A 41 -2.32 40.90 -7.34
CA GLU A 41 -2.05 40.07 -8.52
C GLU A 41 -2.00 38.60 -8.12
N LYS A 42 -2.83 37.78 -8.76
CA LYS A 42 -2.80 36.33 -8.58
C LYS A 42 -1.70 35.72 -9.44
N ALA A 43 -1.03 34.70 -8.93
CA ALA A 43 -0.11 33.86 -9.69
C ALA A 43 -0.45 32.39 -9.46
N PHE A 44 -0.20 31.58 -10.48
CA PHE A 44 -0.52 30.16 -10.45
C PHE A 44 0.74 29.34 -10.29
N VAL A 45 0.64 28.25 -9.52
CA VAL A 45 1.73 27.29 -9.38
C VAL A 45 1.27 25.95 -9.95
N ILE A 46 1.98 25.48 -10.98
CA ILE A 46 1.78 24.14 -11.52
C ILE A 46 2.44 23.15 -10.56
N VAL A 47 1.62 22.33 -9.91
CA VAL A 47 2.06 21.30 -8.98
C VAL A 47 1.88 19.95 -9.66
N THR A 48 3.00 19.31 -9.98
CA THR A 48 3.05 17.96 -10.54
C THR A 48 4.48 17.45 -10.47
N ARG A 49 4.73 16.24 -10.97
CA ARG A 49 6.08 15.65 -11.05
C ARG A 49 6.89 16.34 -12.15
N ALA A 50 8.22 16.21 -12.10
CA ALA A 50 9.13 16.92 -13.01
C ALA A 50 8.83 16.69 -14.51
N TYR A 51 8.43 15.47 -14.88
CA TYR A 51 8.04 15.16 -16.26
C TYR A 51 6.72 15.84 -16.68
N GLY A 52 5.79 16.01 -15.73
CA GLY A 52 4.50 16.67 -15.96
C GLY A 52 4.63 18.19 -16.09
N ILE A 53 5.79 18.76 -15.79
CA ILE A 53 6.11 20.17 -16.08
C ILE A 53 6.69 20.28 -17.49
N SER A 54 7.61 19.37 -17.83
CA SER A 54 8.47 19.48 -19.01
C SER A 54 7.82 19.02 -20.31
N ASP A 55 6.81 18.15 -20.23
CA ASP A 55 6.11 17.59 -21.39
C ASP A 55 4.76 18.31 -21.61
N PRO A 56 4.59 19.05 -22.72
CA PRO A 56 3.34 19.74 -23.05
C PRO A 56 2.11 18.83 -23.21
N ILE A 57 2.32 17.54 -23.54
CA ILE A 57 1.23 16.56 -23.61
C ILE A 57 0.74 16.26 -22.19
N LEU A 58 1.66 16.12 -21.23
CA LEU A 58 1.33 15.77 -19.85
C LEU A 58 0.81 16.97 -19.04
N ASN A 59 1.19 18.20 -19.42
CA ASN A 59 0.65 19.42 -18.81
C ASN A 59 -0.56 20.00 -19.54
N MET A 60 -0.95 19.41 -20.69
CA MET A 60 -2.13 19.76 -21.50
C MET A 60 -2.16 21.22 -21.99
N GLY A 61 -1.01 21.92 -22.04
CA GLY A 61 -0.93 23.34 -22.43
C GLY A 61 -1.48 24.31 -21.37
N ILE A 62 -1.65 23.86 -20.13
CA ILE A 62 -2.16 24.68 -19.02
C ILE A 62 -1.28 25.90 -18.73
N PRO A 63 0.08 25.78 -18.66
CA PRO A 63 0.94 26.94 -18.42
C PRO A 63 0.75 28.04 -19.46
N GLU A 64 0.80 27.69 -20.75
CA GLU A 64 0.66 28.62 -21.87
C GLU A 64 -0.72 29.29 -21.88
N LYS A 65 -1.76 28.56 -21.45
CA LYS A 65 -3.10 29.12 -21.32
C LYS A 65 -3.18 30.20 -20.25
N LEU A 66 -2.59 29.95 -19.08
CA LEU A 66 -2.55 30.92 -17.99
C LEU A 66 -1.74 32.17 -18.35
N GLU A 67 -0.61 32.00 -19.04
CA GLU A 67 0.19 33.11 -19.54
C GLU A 67 -0.59 33.96 -20.56
N LYS A 68 -1.31 33.33 -21.49
CA LYS A 68 -2.20 34.04 -22.44
C LYS A 68 -3.33 34.80 -21.75
N LEU A 69 -3.76 34.36 -20.58
CA LEU A 69 -4.73 35.07 -19.73
C LEU A 69 -4.10 36.21 -18.91
N GLY A 70 -2.77 36.41 -19.02
CA GLY A 70 -2.04 37.50 -18.37
C GLY A 70 -1.53 37.18 -16.96
N TYR A 71 -1.52 35.92 -16.55
CA TYR A 71 -1.04 35.52 -15.23
C TYR A 71 0.41 35.06 -15.26
N LYS A 72 1.13 35.33 -14.16
CA LYS A 72 2.45 34.71 -13.94
C LYS A 72 2.27 33.27 -13.52
N VAL A 73 3.04 32.38 -14.14
CA VAL A 73 3.02 30.94 -13.88
C VAL A 73 4.34 30.53 -13.28
N LEU A 74 4.25 29.86 -12.14
CA LEU A 74 5.35 29.23 -11.43
C LEU A 74 5.16 27.71 -11.49
N THR A 75 6.22 26.99 -11.19
CA THR A 75 6.22 25.53 -11.02
C THR A 75 6.62 25.19 -9.59
N LEU A 76 6.40 23.94 -9.19
CA LEU A 76 6.86 23.46 -7.89
C LEU A 76 8.36 23.73 -7.65
N SER A 77 9.21 23.59 -8.68
CA SER A 77 10.65 23.83 -8.60
C SER A 77 11.03 25.30 -8.39
N ASN A 78 10.10 26.24 -8.54
CA ASN A 78 10.33 27.65 -8.22
C ASN A 78 10.15 27.95 -6.72
N LEU A 79 9.65 27.00 -5.94
CA LEU A 79 9.45 27.13 -4.50
C LEU A 79 10.60 26.44 -3.75
N PRO A 80 10.96 26.90 -2.53
CA PRO A 80 11.94 26.24 -1.67
C PRO A 80 11.35 24.98 -1.01
N ALA A 81 10.70 24.12 -1.79
CA ALA A 81 9.99 22.93 -1.33
C ALA A 81 10.94 21.78 -0.95
N HIS A 82 12.18 21.79 -1.46
CA HIS A 82 13.15 20.72 -1.24
C HIS A 82 13.78 20.70 0.16
N ASP A 83 13.74 21.83 0.87
CA ASP A 83 14.33 21.99 2.22
C ASP A 83 13.25 21.95 3.34
N HIS A 84 12.01 21.58 3.00
CA HIS A 84 10.86 21.66 3.91
C HIS A 84 10.46 20.28 4.43
N ASP A 85 10.53 20.08 5.75
CA ASP A 85 10.24 18.80 6.41
C ASP A 85 8.74 18.62 6.68
N THR A 86 8.13 17.64 6.00
CA THR A 86 6.70 17.29 6.15
C THR A 86 6.47 16.08 7.05
N SER A 87 7.51 15.55 7.70
CA SER A 87 7.44 14.26 8.42
C SER A 87 6.54 14.28 9.66
N LYS A 88 6.24 15.46 10.21
CA LYS A 88 5.29 15.62 11.33
C LYS A 88 3.85 15.39 10.87
N GLU A 89 3.46 16.02 9.75
CA GLU A 89 2.11 15.91 9.21
C GLU A 89 1.93 14.59 8.46
N HIS A 90 2.96 14.17 7.72
CA HIS A 90 2.96 13.01 6.81
C HIS A 90 4.12 12.07 7.15
N PRO A 91 4.10 11.44 8.35
CA PRO A 91 5.13 10.48 8.73
C PRO A 91 5.19 9.33 7.72
N ASN A 92 6.39 8.79 7.48
CA ASN A 92 6.63 7.72 6.50
C ASN A 92 6.22 8.06 5.06
N MET A 93 6.17 9.33 4.65
CA MET A 93 6.01 9.68 3.24
C MET A 93 7.30 9.33 2.46
N TYR A 94 7.45 8.07 2.07
CA TYR A 94 8.67 7.54 1.46
C TYR A 94 8.84 7.91 -0.02
N TRP A 95 7.84 8.55 -0.66
CA TRP A 95 7.97 9.07 -2.02
C TRP A 95 8.59 10.48 -2.00
N PRO A 96 9.82 10.68 -2.51
CA PRO A 96 10.45 12.00 -2.51
C PRO A 96 9.64 13.05 -3.29
N PHE A 97 9.02 12.66 -4.41
CA PHE A 97 8.12 13.55 -5.15
C PHE A 97 6.86 13.90 -4.35
N GLY A 98 6.35 12.98 -3.52
CA GLY A 98 5.22 13.22 -2.63
C GLY A 98 5.59 14.25 -1.56
N GLN A 99 6.77 14.14 -0.95
CA GLN A 99 7.29 15.13 -0.01
C GLN A 99 7.37 16.53 -0.63
N HIS A 100 7.89 16.63 -1.87
CA HIS A 100 7.98 17.90 -2.58
C HIS A 100 6.60 18.48 -2.92
N ILE A 101 5.64 17.66 -3.35
CA ILE A 101 4.27 18.11 -3.64
C ILE A 101 3.60 18.67 -2.38
N LEU A 102 3.74 17.99 -1.24
CA LEU A 102 3.11 18.39 0.02
C LEU A 102 3.77 19.61 0.65
N SER A 103 5.11 19.70 0.63
CA SER A 103 5.82 20.92 1.06
C SER A 103 5.47 22.13 0.18
N GLY A 104 5.42 21.94 -1.14
CA GLY A 104 4.93 22.96 -2.06
C GLY A 104 3.51 23.40 -1.73
N ALA A 105 2.62 22.46 -1.42
CA ALA A 105 1.26 22.75 -0.96
C ALA A 105 1.28 23.63 0.30
N GLN A 106 2.05 23.27 1.32
CA GLN A 106 2.19 24.04 2.56
C GLN A 106 2.70 25.47 2.31
N ILE A 107 3.71 25.65 1.47
CA ILE A 107 4.23 26.98 1.11
C ILE A 107 3.18 27.80 0.34
N ILE A 108 2.54 27.19 -0.66
CA ILE A 108 1.47 27.84 -1.44
C ILE A 108 0.34 28.24 -0.50
N LYS A 109 -0.04 27.41 0.47
CA LYS A 109 -1.10 27.69 1.44
C LYS A 109 -0.86 29.01 2.19
N GLN A 110 0.37 29.24 2.63
CA GLN A 110 0.75 30.46 3.37
C GLN A 110 0.78 31.72 2.50
N HIS A 111 1.04 31.59 1.20
CA HIS A 111 1.21 32.75 0.33
C HIS A 111 -0.14 33.27 -0.22
N PRO A 112 -0.59 34.51 0.06
CA PRO A 112 -1.92 34.99 -0.30
C PRO A 112 -2.19 35.06 -1.81
N ASN A 113 -1.16 35.36 -2.63
CA ASN A 113 -1.29 35.50 -4.08
C ASN A 113 -1.19 34.20 -4.90
N LEU A 114 -0.73 33.09 -4.30
CA LEU A 114 -0.43 31.86 -5.05
C LEU A 114 -1.61 30.91 -5.05
N TYR A 115 -1.96 30.36 -6.22
CA TYR A 115 -3.03 29.37 -6.36
C TYR A 115 -2.51 28.12 -7.09
N PRO A 116 -2.69 26.91 -6.55
CA PRO A 116 -2.19 25.71 -7.21
C PRO A 116 -3.12 25.24 -8.33
N ILE A 117 -2.52 24.78 -9.43
CA ILE A 117 -3.13 23.80 -10.33
C ILE A 117 -2.37 22.49 -10.11
N TYR A 118 -3.03 21.53 -9.46
CA TYR A 118 -2.49 20.22 -9.17
C TYR A 118 -2.82 19.27 -10.34
N ILE A 119 -1.79 18.70 -10.96
CA ILE A 119 -1.94 17.79 -12.10
C ILE A 119 -1.50 16.39 -11.67
N THR A 120 -2.45 15.45 -11.70
CA THR A 120 -2.24 14.02 -11.39
C THR A 120 -2.34 13.16 -12.64
N ASN A 121 -1.80 11.95 -12.61
CA ASN A 121 -1.85 11.01 -13.74
C ASN A 121 -2.84 9.88 -13.49
N HIS A 122 -3.65 9.57 -14.50
CA HIS A 122 -4.59 8.44 -14.45
C HIS A 122 -3.85 7.12 -14.19
N GLY A 123 -4.44 6.28 -13.34
CA GLY A 123 -3.89 4.97 -12.98
C GLY A 123 -2.63 5.01 -12.10
N CYS A 124 -2.25 6.17 -11.57
CA CYS A 124 -1.07 6.29 -10.72
C CYS A 124 -1.42 6.14 -9.23
N GLY A 125 -1.08 5.00 -8.61
CA GLY A 125 -1.45 4.75 -7.21
C GLY A 125 -0.92 5.77 -6.19
N PRO A 126 0.32 6.28 -6.26
CA PRO A 126 0.72 7.37 -5.35
C PRO A 126 -0.18 8.61 -5.42
N ASP A 127 -0.71 8.94 -6.60
CA ASP A 127 -1.61 10.09 -6.75
C ASP A 127 -2.97 9.84 -6.08
N THR A 128 -3.42 8.59 -5.97
CA THR A 128 -4.64 8.24 -5.22
C THR A 128 -4.49 8.48 -3.72
N VAL A 129 -3.26 8.55 -3.21
CA VAL A 129 -2.95 8.94 -1.82
C VAL A 129 -2.72 10.45 -1.73
N LEU A 130 -1.83 10.98 -2.57
CA LEU A 130 -1.42 12.38 -2.53
C LEU A 130 -2.57 13.35 -2.79
N ALA A 131 -3.60 12.96 -3.55
CA ALA A 131 -4.78 13.80 -3.75
C ALA A 131 -5.53 14.09 -2.43
N HIS A 132 -5.57 13.15 -1.49
CA HIS A 132 -6.16 13.38 -0.16
C HIS A 132 -5.32 14.32 0.68
N TYR A 133 -4.01 14.06 0.78
CA TYR A 133 -3.11 14.92 1.54
C TYR A 133 -3.01 16.33 0.95
N PHE A 134 -3.01 16.47 -0.38
CA PHE A 134 -3.03 17.78 -1.02
C PHE A 134 -4.32 18.54 -0.70
N LYS A 135 -5.47 17.85 -0.68
CA LYS A 135 -6.76 18.44 -0.26
C LYS A 135 -6.73 18.88 1.20
N GLU A 136 -6.15 18.06 2.09
CA GLU A 136 -5.94 18.37 3.51
C GLU A 136 -5.12 19.66 3.68
N GLU A 137 -3.94 19.73 3.03
CA GLU A 137 -3.05 20.90 3.07
C GLU A 137 -3.72 22.17 2.51
N MET A 138 -4.56 22.02 1.48
CA MET A 138 -5.26 23.14 0.87
C MET A 138 -6.51 23.61 1.61
N LYS A 139 -6.98 22.91 2.66
CA LYS A 139 -8.26 23.18 3.35
C LYS A 139 -8.54 24.67 3.59
N GLY A 140 -9.51 25.25 2.89
CA GLY A 140 -9.86 26.68 2.96
C GLY A 140 -9.08 27.59 2.01
N LYS A 141 -8.38 27.03 1.02
CA LYS A 141 -7.75 27.75 -0.09
C LYS A 141 -8.16 27.10 -1.41
N PRO A 142 -8.71 27.87 -2.37
CA PRO A 142 -9.08 27.33 -3.67
C PRO A 142 -7.88 26.77 -4.44
N TYR A 143 -8.07 25.62 -5.08
CA TYR A 143 -7.13 25.01 -6.02
C TYR A 143 -7.90 24.24 -7.09
N LEU A 144 -7.23 23.94 -8.20
CA LEU A 144 -7.78 23.11 -9.27
C LEU A 144 -7.01 21.79 -9.34
N ASN A 145 -7.71 20.66 -9.22
CA ASN A 145 -7.14 19.35 -9.48
C ASN A 145 -7.54 18.87 -10.89
N ILE A 146 -6.56 18.48 -11.69
CA ILE A 146 -6.74 17.94 -13.04
C ILE A 146 -6.01 16.60 -13.12
N GLU A 147 -6.78 15.54 -13.30
CA GLU A 147 -6.22 14.26 -13.73
C GLU A 147 -6.03 14.27 -15.25
N VAL A 148 -4.84 13.88 -15.71
CA VAL A 148 -4.50 13.70 -17.12
C VAL A 148 -4.35 12.21 -17.46
N ASP A 149 -4.79 11.87 -18.67
CA ASP A 149 -4.78 10.55 -19.33
C ASP A 149 -4.48 10.83 -20.81
N GLU A 150 -3.84 9.87 -21.48
CA GLU A 150 -3.51 9.91 -22.90
C GLU A 150 -4.75 10.16 -23.77
N HIS A 151 -5.94 9.77 -23.30
CA HIS A 151 -7.21 9.93 -24.03
C HIS A 151 -7.94 11.26 -23.76
N PHE A 152 -7.44 12.13 -22.86
CA PHE A 152 -8.14 13.40 -22.56
C PHE A 152 -7.98 14.43 -23.68
N SER A 153 -9.09 15.12 -23.99
CA SER A 153 -9.07 16.31 -24.83
C SER A 153 -8.52 17.51 -24.06
N SER A 154 -7.46 18.13 -24.58
CA SER A 154 -6.88 19.37 -24.04
C SER A 154 -7.92 20.50 -23.96
N VAL A 155 -8.88 20.56 -24.89
CA VAL A 155 -9.92 21.60 -24.90
C VAL A 155 -10.75 21.56 -23.62
N GLY A 156 -11.20 20.38 -23.18
CA GLY A 156 -11.99 20.25 -21.95
C GLY A 156 -11.20 20.65 -20.71
N VAL A 157 -9.91 20.32 -20.66
CA VAL A 157 -9.00 20.70 -19.58
C VAL A 157 -8.84 22.22 -19.52
N LEU A 158 -8.57 22.87 -20.66
CA LEU A 158 -8.37 24.32 -20.71
C LEU A 158 -9.63 25.11 -20.34
N THR A 159 -10.83 24.65 -20.69
CA THR A 159 -12.08 25.26 -20.24
C THR A 159 -12.25 25.21 -18.72
N ARG A 160 -11.84 24.11 -18.08
CA ARG A 160 -11.86 24.00 -16.60
C ARG A 160 -10.87 24.97 -15.95
N VAL A 161 -9.70 25.17 -16.56
CA VAL A 161 -8.72 26.19 -16.12
C VAL A 161 -9.32 27.58 -16.21
N GLU A 162 -9.95 27.94 -17.34
CA GLU A 162 -10.61 29.24 -17.49
C GLU A 162 -11.73 29.45 -16.45
N ALA A 163 -12.56 28.44 -16.23
CA ALA A 163 -13.63 28.49 -15.24
C ALA A 163 -13.07 28.72 -13.83
N PHE A 164 -12.00 28.03 -13.46
CA PHE A 164 -11.33 28.21 -12.17
C PHE A 164 -10.73 29.61 -12.03
N VAL A 165 -9.99 30.08 -13.03
CA VAL A 165 -9.44 31.44 -13.05
C VAL A 165 -10.55 32.49 -12.88
N ASN A 166 -11.69 32.30 -13.55
CA ASN A 166 -12.85 33.18 -13.43
C ASN A 166 -13.47 33.13 -12.02
N SER A 167 -13.59 31.94 -11.41
CA SER A 167 -14.13 31.83 -10.04
C SER A 167 -13.23 32.51 -8.99
N LEU A 168 -11.93 32.64 -9.27
CA LEU A 168 -11.02 33.38 -8.41
C LEU A 168 -11.12 34.89 -8.54
N LYS A 169 -11.83 35.46 -9.52
CA LYS A 169 -11.91 36.93 -9.67
C LYS A 169 -12.59 37.61 -8.48
N SER A 170 -13.54 36.93 -7.83
CA SER A 170 -14.21 37.40 -6.62
C SER A 170 -13.42 37.18 -5.34
N GLU A 171 -12.34 36.38 -5.38
CA GLU A 171 -11.46 36.16 -4.22
C GLU A 171 -10.57 37.38 -3.99
N GLU A 172 -10.76 38.06 -2.85
CA GLU A 172 -9.89 39.16 -2.45
C GLU A 172 -8.55 38.63 -1.95
N VAL A 173 -7.46 39.10 -2.55
CA VAL A 173 -6.13 38.83 -2.02
C VAL A 173 -5.92 39.70 -0.78
N LYS A 174 -5.86 39.06 0.40
CA LYS A 174 -5.67 39.76 1.68
C LYS A 174 -4.41 40.63 1.64
N ARG A 175 -4.55 41.91 1.99
CA ARG A 175 -3.48 42.92 2.00
C ARG A 175 -2.46 42.63 3.11
N ASN A 176 -1.49 41.76 2.85
CA ASN A 176 -0.37 41.50 3.75
C ASN A 176 0.94 42.11 3.26
N LYS A 177 1.92 42.21 4.16
CA LYS A 177 3.31 42.54 3.81
C LYS A 177 3.83 41.45 2.86
N VAL A 178 4.45 41.85 1.75
CA VAL A 178 5.09 40.91 0.81
C VAL A 178 6.31 40.32 1.51
N LEU A 179 6.30 39.02 1.75
CA LEU A 179 7.43 38.26 2.29
C LEU A 179 8.11 37.48 1.16
N SER A 180 9.36 37.05 1.39
CA SER A 180 10.02 36.08 0.51
C SER A 180 9.37 34.69 0.60
N LEU A 181 9.56 33.84 -0.40
CA LEU A 181 9.08 32.46 -0.40
C LEU A 181 9.62 31.69 0.81
N LYS A 182 10.89 31.92 1.16
CA LYS A 182 11.51 31.30 2.34
C LYS A 182 10.81 31.73 3.63
N GLN A 183 10.50 33.02 3.77
CA GLN A 183 9.76 33.50 4.94
C GLN A 183 8.35 32.92 5.02
N TYR A 184 7.65 32.72 3.89
CA TYR A 184 6.36 32.02 3.89
C TYR A 184 6.48 30.54 4.25
N SER A 185 7.55 29.87 3.81
CA SER A 185 7.89 28.51 4.24
C SER A 185 8.08 28.45 5.76
N ASP A 186 8.82 29.41 6.34
CA ASP A 186 9.08 29.48 7.78
C ASP A 186 7.82 29.77 8.63
N LEU A 187 6.71 30.22 8.01
CA LEU A 187 5.42 30.45 8.67
C LEU A 187 4.55 29.19 8.76
N VAL A 188 4.92 28.09 8.10
CA VAL A 188 4.16 26.84 8.18
C VAL A 188 4.18 26.33 9.61
N ILE A 189 2.99 26.14 10.18
CA ILE A 189 2.84 25.57 11.52
C ILE A 189 2.77 24.05 11.36
N HIS A 190 3.83 23.39 11.83
CA HIS A 190 3.88 21.94 11.79
C HIS A 190 3.18 21.29 12.99
N GLN A 191 2.28 20.35 12.72
CA GLN A 191 1.52 19.61 13.71
C GLN A 191 1.70 18.11 13.51
N ALA A 192 2.18 17.44 14.56
CA ALA A 192 2.33 15.99 14.53
C ALA A 192 0.96 15.31 14.45
N THR A 193 0.83 14.33 13.55
CA THR A 193 -0.37 13.49 13.50
C THR A 193 -0.47 12.55 14.69
N ASN A 194 -1.70 12.26 15.13
CA ASN A 194 -1.97 11.34 16.23
C ASN A 194 -1.88 9.87 15.76
N VAL A 195 -0.67 9.43 15.42
CA VAL A 195 -0.33 8.05 15.07
C VAL A 195 0.82 7.59 15.94
N LYS A 196 0.73 6.37 16.45
CA LYS A 196 1.78 5.70 17.23
C LYS A 196 2.42 4.58 16.42
N SER A 197 3.71 4.33 16.64
CA SER A 197 4.45 3.29 15.91
C SER A 197 4.51 1.97 16.67
N LYS A 198 4.41 2.02 18.00
CA LYS A 198 4.55 0.85 18.86
C LYS A 198 3.33 0.66 19.75
N LEU A 199 2.99 -0.61 19.97
CA LEU A 199 1.84 -1.00 20.79
C LEU A 199 1.96 -0.53 22.25
N ASN A 200 3.18 -0.43 22.78
CA ASN A 200 3.43 0.03 24.14
C ASN A 200 3.27 1.55 24.33
N GLU A 201 3.05 2.32 23.25
CA GLU A 201 2.73 3.74 23.32
C GLU A 201 1.24 3.99 23.61
N ILE A 202 0.42 2.93 23.61
CA ILE A 202 -1.02 3.00 23.92
C ILE A 202 -1.31 2.51 25.34
N ASP A 203 -2.27 3.17 25.97
CA ASP A 203 -2.82 2.78 27.27
C ASP A 203 -3.43 1.37 27.20
N LYS A 204 -3.02 0.48 28.12
CA LYS A 204 -3.49 -0.92 28.16
C LYS A 204 -5.00 -1.09 28.34
N THR A 205 -5.71 -0.07 28.82
CA THR A 205 -7.18 -0.05 28.93
C THR A 205 -7.90 0.28 27.62
N THR A 206 -7.14 0.60 26.56
CA THR A 206 -7.69 0.88 25.22
C THR A 206 -8.11 -0.42 24.56
N VAL A 207 -9.36 -0.47 24.08
CA VAL A 207 -9.84 -1.58 23.25
C VAL A 207 -9.27 -1.42 21.83
N LEU A 208 -8.47 -2.37 21.39
CA LEU A 208 -7.78 -2.32 20.11
C LEU A 208 -8.44 -3.22 19.08
N TYR A 209 -8.52 -2.74 17.84
CA TYR A 209 -9.13 -3.45 16.72
C TYR A 209 -8.11 -3.75 15.62
N LEU A 210 -8.02 -5.01 15.20
CA LEU A 210 -7.24 -5.45 14.05
C LEU A 210 -8.12 -5.52 12.80
N PRO A 211 -7.61 -5.12 11.62
CA PRO A 211 -8.26 -5.39 10.34
C PRO A 211 -8.57 -6.87 10.16
N HIS A 212 -9.67 -7.16 9.46
CA HIS A 212 -10.02 -8.53 9.11
C HIS A 212 -9.01 -9.11 8.11
N LEU A 213 -8.30 -10.16 8.53
CA LEU A 213 -7.40 -10.92 7.67
C LEU A 213 -7.43 -12.39 8.08
N TYR A 214 -8.47 -13.10 7.69
CA TYR A 214 -8.70 -14.47 8.15
C TYR A 214 -7.64 -15.46 7.62
N PRO A 215 -7.11 -16.37 8.44
CA PRO A 215 -7.31 -16.54 9.89
C PRO A 215 -6.23 -15.82 10.73
N TYR A 216 -5.34 -15.07 10.11
CA TYR A 216 -4.15 -14.49 10.75
C TYR A 216 -4.50 -13.46 11.82
N SER A 217 -5.42 -12.54 11.52
CA SER A 217 -5.87 -11.51 12.48
C SER A 217 -6.48 -12.12 13.73
N ASP A 218 -7.20 -13.23 13.57
CA ASP A 218 -7.85 -13.98 14.65
C ASP A 218 -6.83 -14.62 15.61
N ILE A 219 -5.79 -15.24 15.06
CA ILE A 219 -4.71 -15.85 15.84
C ILE A 219 -3.90 -14.76 16.56
N ILE A 220 -3.57 -13.67 15.88
CA ILE A 220 -2.82 -12.54 16.46
C ILE A 220 -3.63 -11.87 17.58
N ALA A 221 -4.94 -11.68 17.39
CA ALA A 221 -5.82 -11.15 18.45
C ALA A 221 -5.80 -12.05 19.69
N CYS A 222 -5.94 -13.37 19.51
CA CYS A 222 -5.84 -14.34 20.61
C CYS A 222 -4.48 -14.28 21.34
N TYR A 223 -3.38 -14.14 20.58
CA TYR A 223 -2.05 -13.99 21.16
C TYR A 223 -1.92 -12.70 21.97
N LEU A 224 -2.35 -11.55 21.44
CA LEU A 224 -2.28 -10.27 22.16
C LEU A 224 -3.17 -10.28 23.41
N GLN A 225 -4.34 -10.93 23.35
CA GLN A 225 -5.18 -11.16 24.53
C GLN A 225 -4.46 -11.99 25.60
N SER A 226 -3.73 -13.04 25.22
CA SER A 226 -2.92 -13.83 26.16
C SER A 226 -1.79 -13.02 26.82
N LYS A 227 -1.34 -11.93 26.17
CA LYS A 227 -0.37 -10.96 26.71
C LYS A 227 -1.02 -9.81 27.49
N GLY A 228 -2.34 -9.84 27.68
CA GLY A 228 -3.08 -8.89 28.52
C GLY A 228 -3.58 -7.62 27.80
N TYR A 229 -3.64 -7.61 26.47
CA TYR A 229 -4.28 -6.53 25.71
C TYR A 229 -5.76 -6.85 25.43
N GLU A 230 -6.63 -5.84 25.48
CA GLU A 230 -8.02 -5.99 25.02
C GLU A 230 -8.07 -5.79 23.49
N VAL A 231 -7.97 -6.88 22.73
CA VAL A 231 -7.93 -6.84 21.25
C VAL A 231 -9.13 -7.57 20.64
N GLN A 232 -9.70 -7.03 19.57
CA GLN A 232 -10.76 -7.64 18.78
C GLN A 232 -10.42 -7.55 17.28
N VAL A 233 -10.96 -8.46 16.47
CA VAL A 233 -10.85 -8.38 15.00
C VAL A 233 -12.08 -7.67 14.45
N LEU A 234 -11.87 -6.74 13.51
CA LEU A 234 -12.98 -6.14 12.77
C LEU A 234 -13.75 -7.22 12.00
N PRO A 235 -15.09 -7.11 11.92
CA PRO A 235 -15.85 -7.99 11.03
C PRO A 235 -15.33 -7.89 9.59
N MET A 236 -15.49 -8.98 8.83
CA MET A 236 -15.22 -8.97 7.40
C MET A 236 -15.99 -7.82 6.73
N THR A 237 -15.32 -7.14 5.80
CA THR A 237 -15.90 -6.06 5.00
C THR A 237 -17.24 -6.51 4.42
N SER A 238 -18.21 -5.60 4.46
CA SER A 238 -19.56 -5.84 3.98
C SER A 238 -19.94 -4.79 2.93
N LYS A 239 -21.05 -5.02 2.22
CA LYS A 239 -21.59 -4.00 1.31
C LYS A 239 -21.86 -2.68 2.03
N LYS A 240 -22.39 -2.73 3.26
CA LYS A 240 -22.66 -1.56 4.09
C LYS A 240 -21.39 -0.78 4.42
N THR A 241 -20.33 -1.45 4.86
CA THR A 241 -19.09 -0.78 5.23
C THR A 241 -18.33 -0.29 4.00
N LEU A 242 -18.32 -1.05 2.90
CA LEU A 242 -17.79 -0.58 1.62
C LEU A 242 -18.49 0.70 1.13
N ASP A 243 -19.82 0.79 1.24
CA ASP A 243 -20.58 1.98 0.86
C ASP A 243 -20.29 3.18 1.78
N VAL A 244 -19.92 2.96 3.04
CA VAL A 244 -19.38 4.01 3.92
C VAL A 244 -18.01 4.46 3.40
N GLY A 245 -17.10 3.53 3.14
CA GLY A 245 -15.76 3.82 2.63
C GLY A 245 -15.78 4.64 1.34
N ARG A 246 -16.68 4.30 0.41
CA ARG A 246 -16.86 4.99 -0.87
C ARG A 246 -17.17 6.49 -0.74
N LYS A 247 -17.70 6.94 0.41
CA LYS A 247 -17.96 8.37 0.67
C LYS A 247 -16.68 9.18 0.92
N PHE A 248 -15.59 8.50 1.28
CA PHE A 248 -14.31 9.12 1.66
C PHE A 248 -13.20 8.85 0.64
N THR A 249 -13.53 8.19 -0.47
CA THR A 249 -12.59 7.83 -1.55
C THR A 249 -12.99 8.47 -2.88
N LEU A 250 -12.04 8.60 -3.80
CA LEU A 250 -12.17 9.20 -5.12
C LEU A 250 -12.38 8.16 -6.23
N SER A 251 -12.73 6.90 -5.89
CA SER A 251 -13.02 5.76 -6.79
C SER A 251 -11.83 5.11 -7.50
N LYS A 252 -10.60 5.54 -7.21
CA LYS A 252 -9.37 5.01 -7.83
C LYS A 252 -8.44 4.33 -6.84
N GLU A 253 -8.70 4.52 -5.55
CA GLU A 253 -8.05 3.82 -4.48
C GLU A 253 -8.39 2.33 -4.51
N TYR A 254 -7.52 1.55 -3.89
CA TYR A 254 -7.68 0.11 -3.84
C TYR A 254 -8.95 -0.25 -3.08
N ILE A 255 -9.62 -1.34 -3.45
CA ILE A 255 -10.77 -1.79 -2.69
C ILE A 255 -10.38 -2.17 -1.25
N SER A 256 -9.16 -2.68 -1.05
CA SER A 256 -8.65 -2.96 0.29
C SER A 256 -8.60 -1.71 1.16
N PHE A 257 -8.14 -0.57 0.63
CA PHE A 257 -8.20 0.72 1.31
C PHE A 257 -9.65 1.16 1.56
N THR A 258 -10.47 1.14 0.51
CA THR A 258 -11.86 1.63 0.58
C THR A 258 -12.67 0.84 1.60
N GLY A 259 -12.54 -0.50 1.60
CA GLY A 259 -13.15 -1.38 2.58
C GLY A 259 -12.65 -1.11 3.99
N LEU A 260 -11.34 -0.98 4.17
CA LEU A 260 -10.73 -0.71 5.48
C LEU A 260 -11.19 0.64 6.07
N VAL A 261 -11.25 1.71 5.28
CA VAL A 261 -11.80 3.01 5.71
C VAL A 261 -13.25 2.83 6.19
N GLY A 262 -14.06 2.12 5.41
CA GLY A 262 -15.44 1.82 5.76
C GLY A 262 -15.61 1.03 7.06
N ASP A 263 -14.79 -0.01 7.24
CA ASP A 263 -14.80 -0.88 8.42
C ASP A 263 -14.37 -0.11 9.68
N VAL A 264 -13.29 0.68 9.58
CA VAL A 264 -12.77 1.51 10.66
C VAL A 264 -13.75 2.62 11.05
N LEU A 265 -14.24 3.41 10.09
CA LEU A 265 -15.17 4.50 10.37
C LEU A 265 -16.48 3.97 10.98
N SER A 266 -17.03 2.88 10.43
CA SER A 266 -18.25 2.27 10.97
C SER A 266 -18.07 1.83 12.43
N LYS A 267 -16.93 1.21 12.76
CA LYS A 267 -16.64 0.78 14.13
C LYS A 267 -16.34 1.97 15.05
N ALA A 268 -15.59 2.97 14.58
CA ALA A 268 -15.28 4.16 15.36
C ALA A 268 -16.55 4.94 15.74
N THR A 269 -17.47 5.17 14.79
CA THR A 269 -18.75 5.82 15.07
C THR A 269 -19.64 5.04 16.04
N GLU A 270 -19.57 3.71 16.03
CA GLU A 270 -20.25 2.86 17.02
C GLU A 270 -19.65 3.08 18.42
N LEU A 271 -18.32 3.09 18.52
CA LEU A 271 -17.59 3.17 19.80
C LEU A 271 -17.55 4.56 20.41
N GLU A 272 -17.64 5.62 19.61
CA GLU A 272 -17.70 7.00 20.12
C GLU A 272 -18.90 7.19 21.08
N LYS A 273 -19.95 6.38 20.92
CA LYS A 273 -21.14 6.38 21.80
C LYS A 273 -20.90 5.65 23.14
N SER A 274 -19.83 4.88 23.26
CA SER A 274 -19.60 3.93 24.36
C SER A 274 -18.74 4.47 25.51
N ASN A 275 -18.22 5.70 25.40
CA ASN A 275 -17.27 6.33 26.35
C ASN A 275 -15.99 5.51 26.67
N LYS A 276 -15.73 4.41 25.95
CA LYS A 276 -14.50 3.62 26.10
C LYS A 276 -13.37 4.22 25.26
N LYS A 277 -12.12 4.09 25.74
CA LYS A 277 -10.95 4.33 24.89
C LYS A 277 -10.87 3.21 23.85
N TYR A 278 -10.68 3.57 22.59
CA TYR A 278 -10.56 2.61 21.50
C TYR A 278 -9.48 3.02 20.50
N GLY A 279 -8.98 2.05 19.74
CA GLY A 279 -8.02 2.29 18.68
C GLY A 279 -7.91 1.16 17.69
N PHE A 280 -7.14 1.38 16.64
CA PHE A 280 -6.95 0.45 15.53
C PHE A 280 -5.46 0.16 15.35
N ILE A 281 -5.11 -1.12 15.23
CA ILE A 281 -3.76 -1.57 14.88
C ILE A 281 -3.73 -1.75 13.36
N ILE A 282 -3.04 -0.88 12.65
CA ILE A 282 -2.94 -0.89 11.18
C ILE A 282 -1.46 -1.04 10.81
N PRO A 283 -0.96 -2.28 10.69
CA PRO A 283 0.43 -2.52 10.34
C PRO A 283 0.83 -1.81 9.04
N THR A 284 2.06 -1.33 9.00
CA THR A 284 2.61 -0.57 7.87
C THR A 284 3.97 -1.11 7.45
N THR A 285 4.53 -0.53 6.39
CA THR A 285 5.82 -0.91 5.80
C THR A 285 6.68 0.33 5.56
N GLU A 286 8.00 0.16 5.45
CA GLU A 286 8.95 1.23 5.08
C GLU A 286 8.80 1.65 3.62
N GLY A 287 8.06 0.87 2.81
CA GLY A 287 7.25 1.43 1.74
C GLY A 287 7.46 0.89 0.34
N SER A 288 7.39 1.83 -0.61
CA SER A 288 7.15 1.81 -2.06
C SER A 288 5.69 1.70 -2.53
N GLU A 289 4.80 1.02 -1.81
CA GLU A 289 3.39 0.82 -2.22
C GLU A 289 2.36 1.49 -1.30
N VAL A 290 1.24 1.95 -1.86
CA VAL A 290 0.22 2.77 -1.19
C VAL A 290 -0.28 2.19 0.15
N GLY A 291 -0.23 0.87 0.34
CA GLY A 291 -0.56 0.21 1.61
C GLY A 291 0.20 0.78 2.80
N GLY A 292 1.46 1.18 2.60
CA GLY A 292 2.28 1.84 3.63
C GLY A 292 1.81 3.25 4.04
N GLN A 293 0.77 3.78 3.41
CA GLN A 293 0.15 5.08 3.72
C GLN A 293 -1.25 4.94 4.34
N TYR A 294 -1.82 3.73 4.41
CA TYR A 294 -3.22 3.52 4.83
C TYR A 294 -3.49 4.04 6.24
N TYR A 295 -2.59 3.81 7.18
CA TYR A 295 -2.76 4.26 8.56
C TYR A 295 -2.92 5.79 8.66
N ARG A 296 -2.16 6.55 7.87
CA ARG A 296 -2.17 8.01 7.88
C ARG A 296 -3.37 8.57 7.15
N LEU A 297 -3.78 7.95 6.04
CA LEU A 297 -5.05 8.28 5.37
C LEU A 297 -6.25 7.99 6.27
N ILE A 298 -6.26 6.88 6.99
CA ILE A 298 -7.35 6.55 7.91
C ILE A 298 -7.41 7.55 9.07
N ARG A 299 -6.26 7.99 9.60
CA ARG A 299 -6.19 9.08 10.57
C ARG A 299 -6.84 10.36 10.03
N ASP A 300 -6.51 10.75 8.79
CA ASP A 300 -7.15 11.90 8.11
C ASP A 300 -8.68 11.76 8.08
N LYS A 301 -9.20 10.60 7.67
CA LYS A 301 -10.65 10.39 7.56
C LYS A 301 -11.36 10.35 8.91
N LEU A 302 -10.71 9.82 9.94
CA LEU A 302 -11.24 9.91 11.30
C LEU A 302 -11.27 11.37 11.81
N ASP A 303 -10.27 12.18 11.48
CA ASP A 303 -10.21 13.59 11.85
C ASP A 303 -11.26 14.44 11.11
N GLU A 304 -11.51 14.15 9.82
CA GLU A 304 -12.59 14.76 9.03
C GLU A 304 -13.98 14.53 9.68
N GLU A 305 -14.18 13.38 10.32
CA GLU A 305 -15.44 13.00 10.99
C GLU A 305 -15.48 13.32 12.49
N ASN A 306 -14.52 14.10 13.00
CA ASN A 306 -14.41 14.46 14.42
C ASN A 306 -14.25 13.25 15.37
N LEU A 307 -13.54 12.21 14.92
CA LEU A 307 -13.20 11.00 15.68
C LEU A 307 -11.73 11.04 16.13
N GLN A 308 -11.26 12.18 16.65
CA GLN A 308 -9.87 12.38 17.07
C GLN A 308 -9.46 11.47 18.24
N ASN A 309 -10.43 10.97 19.00
CA ASN A 309 -10.24 10.08 20.15
C ASN A 309 -9.80 8.66 19.76
N ALA A 310 -10.10 8.24 18.54
CA ALA A 310 -9.68 6.93 18.03
C ALA A 310 -8.15 6.86 17.96
N ALA A 311 -7.49 5.95 18.67
CA ALA A 311 -6.05 5.78 18.52
C ALA A 311 -5.70 5.02 17.21
N ILE A 312 -4.57 5.34 16.59
CA ILE A 312 -3.98 4.56 15.49
C ILE A 312 -2.60 4.08 15.92
N VAL A 313 -2.37 2.77 15.85
CA VAL A 313 -1.05 2.14 16.06
C VAL A 313 -0.63 1.50 14.75
N ALA A 314 0.48 1.95 14.19
CA ALA A 314 1.01 1.49 12.91
C ALA A 314 2.43 0.91 13.08
N PRO A 315 2.55 -0.35 13.53
CA PRO A 315 3.85 -1.01 13.62
C PRO A 315 4.42 -1.28 12.23
N PHE A 316 5.72 -1.03 12.07
CA PHE A 316 6.48 -1.38 10.87
C PHE A 316 6.77 -2.88 10.86
N MET A 317 6.38 -3.57 9.80
CA MET A 317 6.59 -5.02 9.69
C MET A 317 8.06 -5.39 9.59
N GLU A 318 8.89 -4.51 9.03
CA GLU A 318 10.34 -4.66 8.92
C GLU A 318 11.05 -4.64 10.28
N ASP A 319 10.49 -3.95 11.28
CA ASP A 319 11.06 -3.89 12.62
C ASP A 319 10.82 -5.17 13.42
N VAL A 320 9.79 -5.97 13.06
CA VAL A 320 9.40 -7.16 13.82
C VAL A 320 10.53 -8.17 13.92
N ILE A 321 11.27 -8.42 12.83
CA ILE A 321 12.37 -9.40 12.80
C ILE A 321 13.54 -9.05 13.73
N LYS A 322 13.61 -7.80 14.21
CA LYS A 322 14.64 -7.34 15.15
C LYS A 322 14.34 -7.77 16.59
N ASP A 323 13.09 -8.04 16.94
CA ASP A 323 12.70 -8.63 18.23
C ASP A 323 12.58 -10.15 18.06
N SER A 324 13.63 -10.89 18.40
CA SER A 324 13.69 -12.34 18.15
C SER A 324 12.55 -13.12 18.81
N THR A 325 12.09 -12.71 20.00
CA THR A 325 11.00 -13.40 20.70
C THR A 325 9.69 -13.17 19.96
N PHE A 326 9.35 -11.91 19.67
CA PHE A 326 8.09 -11.59 19.00
C PHE A 326 8.08 -12.04 17.53
N ALA A 327 9.23 -12.00 16.84
CA ALA A 327 9.38 -12.48 15.48
C ALA A 327 9.06 -13.97 15.37
N GLU A 328 9.57 -14.80 16.29
CA GLU A 328 9.28 -16.24 16.28
C GLU A 328 7.80 -16.51 16.55
N ASP A 329 7.23 -15.88 17.59
CA ASP A 329 5.81 -16.03 17.93
C ASP A 329 4.94 -15.65 16.72
N LEU A 330 5.21 -14.50 16.08
CA LEU A 330 4.50 -14.08 14.88
C LEU A 330 4.67 -15.06 13.73
N PHE A 331 5.88 -15.55 13.49
CA PHE A 331 6.14 -16.47 12.39
C PHE A 331 5.41 -17.81 12.56
N LEU A 332 5.33 -18.33 13.79
CA LEU A 332 4.54 -19.51 14.11
C LEU A 332 3.04 -19.28 13.93
N MET A 333 2.52 -18.09 14.26
CA MET A 333 1.14 -17.70 13.98
C MET A 333 0.85 -17.62 12.48
N LEU A 334 1.79 -17.10 11.68
CA LEU A 334 1.66 -17.07 10.22
C LEU A 334 1.64 -18.49 9.63
N LEU A 335 2.52 -19.38 10.08
CA LEU A 335 2.51 -20.79 9.69
C LEU A 335 1.20 -21.49 10.06
N ALA A 336 0.68 -21.22 11.26
CA ALA A 336 -0.61 -21.74 11.70
C ALA A 336 -1.74 -21.29 10.77
N GLY A 337 -1.75 -20.02 10.37
CA GLY A 337 -2.72 -19.49 9.43
C GLY A 337 -2.62 -20.11 8.03
N ASP A 338 -1.40 -20.32 7.53
CA ASP A 338 -1.16 -21.01 6.26
C ASP A 338 -1.69 -22.46 6.29
N LEU A 339 -1.51 -23.17 7.40
CA LEU A 339 -2.05 -24.52 7.60
C LEU A 339 -3.59 -24.50 7.63
N ILE A 340 -4.21 -23.55 8.32
CA ILE A 340 -5.67 -23.42 8.35
C ILE A 340 -6.20 -23.16 6.93
N ASN A 341 -5.56 -22.28 6.16
CA ASN A 341 -5.94 -22.02 4.77
C ASN A 341 -5.80 -23.26 3.88
N LEU A 342 -4.84 -24.15 4.18
CA LEU A 342 -4.69 -25.43 3.48
C LEU A 342 -5.77 -26.46 3.83
N ALA A 343 -6.39 -26.37 5.02
CA ALA A 343 -7.43 -27.29 5.45
C ALA A 343 -8.75 -27.08 4.68
N PRO A 344 -9.57 -28.15 4.49
CA PRO A 344 -10.91 -28.00 3.93
C PRO A 344 -11.72 -26.94 4.68
N ARG A 345 -12.45 -26.09 3.96
CA ARG A 345 -13.16 -24.93 4.49
C ARG A 345 -14.04 -25.23 5.71
N ASN A 346 -14.79 -26.34 5.66
CA ASN A 346 -15.65 -26.80 6.76
C ASN A 346 -14.90 -27.28 8.02
N LYS A 347 -13.59 -27.54 7.93
CA LYS A 347 -12.72 -27.94 9.04
C LYS A 347 -11.84 -26.80 9.56
N ARG A 348 -11.75 -25.67 8.86
CA ARG A 348 -10.89 -24.54 9.26
C ARG A 348 -11.17 -24.07 10.68
N LYS A 349 -12.44 -23.94 11.06
CA LYS A 349 -12.84 -23.56 12.44
C LYS A 349 -12.29 -24.53 13.49
N LYS A 350 -12.36 -25.84 13.27
CA LYS A 350 -11.81 -26.86 14.18
C LYS A 350 -10.30 -26.64 14.41
N TYR A 351 -9.55 -26.38 13.36
CA TYR A 351 -8.11 -26.16 13.47
C TYR A 351 -7.78 -24.80 14.11
N LEU A 352 -8.56 -23.75 13.80
CA LEU A 352 -8.42 -22.45 14.44
C LEU A 352 -8.66 -22.53 15.96
N ASP A 353 -9.72 -23.19 16.41
CA ASP A 353 -10.02 -23.37 17.84
C ASP A 353 -8.89 -24.12 18.56
N ARG A 354 -8.26 -25.10 17.89
CA ARG A 354 -7.09 -25.80 18.41
C ARG A 354 -5.85 -24.89 18.50
N ILE A 355 -5.61 -24.05 17.50
CA ILE A 355 -4.53 -23.07 17.51
C ILE A 355 -4.72 -22.08 18.67
N TYR A 356 -5.94 -21.60 18.93
CA TYR A 356 -6.22 -20.78 20.11
C TYR A 356 -5.84 -21.49 21.41
N GLY A 357 -6.19 -22.76 21.55
CA GLY A 357 -5.79 -23.56 22.70
C GLY A 357 -4.28 -23.60 22.90
N HIS A 358 -3.51 -23.76 21.82
CA HIS A 358 -2.05 -23.72 21.87
C HIS A 358 -1.50 -22.33 22.18
N VAL A 359 -2.09 -21.25 21.64
CA VAL A 359 -1.69 -19.87 21.93
C VAL A 359 -1.89 -19.54 23.41
N VAL A 360 -3.08 -19.79 23.96
CA VAL A 360 -3.41 -19.46 25.36
C VAL A 360 -2.55 -20.22 26.36
N LYS A 361 -2.15 -21.46 26.02
CA LYS A 361 -1.28 -22.30 26.86
C LYS A 361 0.22 -22.05 26.64
N ASN A 362 0.60 -21.17 25.71
CA ASN A 362 1.99 -20.98 25.31
C ASN A 362 2.64 -22.27 24.76
N GLU A 363 1.86 -23.06 24.00
CA GLU A 363 2.21 -24.34 23.38
C GLU A 363 2.20 -24.25 21.83
N LEU A 364 2.07 -23.04 21.27
CA LEU A 364 2.21 -22.84 19.83
C LEU A 364 3.70 -22.91 19.48
N VAL A 365 4.14 -24.09 19.06
CA VAL A 365 5.53 -24.39 18.71
C VAL A 365 5.55 -25.16 17.40
N ILE A 366 6.72 -25.25 16.77
CA ILE A 366 6.83 -25.92 15.46
C ILE A 366 6.32 -27.37 15.49
N ASP A 367 6.52 -28.10 16.59
CA ASP A 367 6.08 -29.50 16.70
C ASP A 367 4.55 -29.64 16.79
N SER A 368 3.84 -28.73 17.48
CA SER A 368 2.38 -28.74 17.48
C SER A 368 1.80 -28.42 16.09
N LEU A 369 2.48 -27.55 15.32
CA LEU A 369 2.13 -27.28 13.92
C LEU A 369 2.39 -28.48 12.99
N LYS A 370 3.48 -29.23 13.20
CA LYS A 370 3.75 -30.47 12.45
C LYS A 370 2.63 -31.50 12.65
N ASP A 371 2.10 -31.62 13.85
CA ASP A 371 1.01 -32.56 14.12
C ASP A 371 -0.30 -32.14 13.46
N ILE A 372 -0.61 -30.84 13.48
CA ILE A 372 -1.74 -30.28 12.72
C ILE A 372 -1.56 -30.51 11.21
N ALA A 373 -0.36 -30.29 10.67
CA ALA A 373 -0.05 -30.55 9.26
C ALA A 373 -0.30 -32.02 8.87
N LYS A 374 0.14 -32.98 9.69
CA LYS A 374 -0.12 -34.42 9.46
C LYS A 374 -1.62 -34.73 9.40
N GLU A 375 -2.42 -34.11 10.26
CA GLU A 375 -3.88 -34.29 10.26
C GLU A 375 -4.55 -33.71 9.03
N ILE A 376 -4.10 -32.54 8.58
CA ILE A 376 -4.62 -31.87 7.38
C ILE A 376 -4.31 -32.73 6.13
N CYS A 377 -3.10 -33.28 6.01
CA CYS A 377 -2.73 -34.22 4.94
C CYS A 377 -3.68 -35.42 4.88
N LYS A 378 -3.91 -36.09 6.02
CA LYS A 378 -4.84 -37.23 6.10
C LYS A 378 -6.28 -36.87 5.69
N CYS A 379 -6.70 -35.62 5.93
CA CYS A 379 -8.00 -35.15 5.50
C CYS A 379 -8.09 -34.97 3.98
N LYS A 380 -6.97 -34.64 3.32
CA LYS A 380 -6.89 -34.34 1.88
C LYS A 380 -6.63 -35.56 1.01
N GLU A 381 -5.98 -36.60 1.51
CA GLU A 381 -5.82 -37.87 0.76
C GLU A 381 -7.17 -38.48 0.32
N LYS A 382 -8.26 -38.17 1.05
CA LYS A 382 -9.64 -38.56 0.67
C LYS A 382 -10.22 -37.76 -0.49
N LEU A 383 -9.56 -36.69 -0.92
CA LEU A 383 -9.95 -35.77 -1.98
C LEU A 383 -9.08 -35.93 -3.25
N ASN A 384 -8.32 -37.02 -3.40
CA ASN A 384 -7.27 -37.22 -4.41
C ASN A 384 -7.64 -36.97 -5.90
N ASN A 385 -8.93 -36.83 -6.24
CA ASN A 385 -9.40 -36.45 -7.58
C ASN A 385 -9.79 -34.96 -7.70
N SER A 386 -9.51 -34.12 -6.70
CA SER A 386 -9.84 -32.69 -6.73
C SER A 386 -8.82 -31.90 -7.54
N LYS A 387 -9.35 -31.04 -8.39
CA LYS A 387 -8.56 -30.17 -9.24
C LYS A 387 -8.00 -29.01 -8.42
N LYS A 388 -6.73 -28.69 -8.62
CA LYS A 388 -5.96 -27.77 -7.77
C LYS A 388 -5.64 -26.47 -8.48
N ILE A 389 -6.02 -25.34 -7.91
CA ILE A 389 -5.70 -24.01 -8.43
C ILE A 389 -4.85 -23.27 -7.40
N PHE A 390 -3.71 -22.72 -7.84
CA PHE A 390 -2.86 -21.87 -7.01
C PHE A 390 -3.35 -20.43 -7.08
N VAL A 391 -3.39 -19.75 -5.94
CA VAL A 391 -3.91 -18.38 -5.84
C VAL A 391 -2.89 -17.49 -5.12
N VAL A 392 -2.52 -16.39 -5.76
CA VAL A 392 -1.51 -15.43 -5.27
C VAL A 392 -1.94 -14.02 -5.61
N GLY A 393 -1.52 -13.01 -4.84
CA GLY A 393 -2.02 -11.65 -5.07
C GLY A 393 -1.90 -10.73 -3.89
N GLU A 394 -2.68 -9.66 -3.94
CA GLU A 394 -2.87 -8.74 -2.82
C GLU A 394 -3.49 -9.45 -1.62
N VAL A 395 -2.80 -9.40 -0.47
CA VAL A 395 -3.14 -10.14 0.76
C VAL A 395 -4.57 -9.86 1.24
N ASN A 396 -5.02 -8.60 1.23
CA ASN A 396 -6.37 -8.24 1.67
C ASN A 396 -7.46 -8.82 0.75
N VAL A 397 -7.21 -8.91 -0.56
CA VAL A 397 -8.17 -9.46 -1.52
C VAL A 397 -8.21 -10.99 -1.44
N LEU A 398 -7.06 -11.63 -1.21
CA LEU A 398 -6.96 -13.09 -1.06
C LEU A 398 -7.77 -13.62 0.12
N PHE A 399 -7.68 -12.94 1.27
CA PHE A 399 -8.17 -13.44 2.56
C PHE A 399 -9.44 -12.72 3.07
N ASN A 400 -10.12 -11.98 2.20
CA ASN A 400 -11.42 -11.39 2.47
C ASN A 400 -12.39 -11.79 1.35
N ASP A 401 -13.27 -12.76 1.64
CA ASP A 401 -14.23 -13.30 0.66
C ASP A 401 -15.04 -12.19 -0.02
N PHE A 402 -15.42 -11.15 0.72
CA PHE A 402 -16.21 -10.06 0.14
C PHE A 402 -15.42 -9.29 -0.93
N MET A 403 -14.13 -9.03 -0.71
CA MET A 403 -13.29 -8.28 -1.64
C MET A 403 -13.01 -9.03 -2.95
N ASN A 404 -13.07 -10.36 -2.95
CA ASN A 404 -12.96 -11.19 -4.15
C ASN A 404 -14.33 -11.64 -4.70
N ASN A 405 -15.42 -10.94 -4.36
CA ASN A 405 -16.78 -11.25 -4.80
C ASN A 405 -17.23 -12.70 -4.45
N ASN A 406 -16.72 -13.24 -3.34
CA ASN A 406 -16.90 -14.64 -2.89
C ASN A 406 -16.39 -15.69 -3.89
N THR A 407 -15.57 -15.31 -4.86
CA THR A 407 -15.08 -16.19 -5.93
C THR A 407 -14.44 -17.46 -5.35
N PHE A 408 -13.51 -17.29 -4.42
CA PHE A 408 -12.75 -18.41 -3.87
C PHE A 408 -13.60 -19.31 -3.00
N LYS A 409 -14.48 -18.72 -2.19
CA LYS A 409 -15.48 -19.48 -1.42
C LYS A 409 -16.33 -20.35 -2.35
N THR A 410 -16.85 -19.80 -3.44
CA THR A 410 -17.67 -20.54 -4.40
C THR A 410 -16.87 -21.64 -5.11
N MET A 411 -15.61 -21.40 -5.47
CA MET A 411 -14.73 -22.42 -6.05
C MET A 411 -14.51 -23.60 -5.08
N GLU A 412 -14.24 -23.32 -3.80
CA GLU A 412 -14.10 -24.36 -2.76
C GLU A 412 -15.41 -25.14 -2.55
N GLU A 413 -16.56 -24.47 -2.59
CA GLU A 413 -17.89 -25.09 -2.49
C GLU A 413 -18.21 -26.00 -3.70
N GLN A 414 -17.67 -25.70 -4.87
CA GLN A 414 -17.73 -26.54 -6.07
C GLN A 414 -16.73 -27.72 -6.04
N GLY A 415 -15.95 -27.86 -4.97
CA GLY A 415 -14.98 -28.94 -4.80
C GLY A 415 -13.61 -28.69 -5.45
N ILE A 416 -13.35 -27.47 -5.93
CA ILE A 416 -12.01 -27.07 -6.40
C ILE A 416 -11.13 -26.84 -5.18
N GLN A 417 -9.95 -27.43 -5.19
CA GLN A 417 -8.99 -27.24 -4.12
C GLN A 417 -8.14 -25.99 -4.39
N LEU A 418 -8.30 -24.98 -3.56
CA LEU A 418 -7.46 -23.78 -3.61
C LEU A 418 -6.18 -23.96 -2.80
N LEU A 419 -5.08 -23.50 -3.38
CA LEU A 419 -3.75 -23.47 -2.80
C LEU A 419 -3.33 -22.02 -2.68
N TYR A 420 -3.49 -21.43 -1.51
CA TYR A 420 -3.13 -20.04 -1.27
C TYR A 420 -1.61 -19.88 -1.16
N ALA A 421 -1.09 -18.79 -1.71
CA ALA A 421 0.28 -18.35 -1.46
C ALA A 421 0.48 -18.15 0.06
N PRO A 422 1.48 -18.80 0.68
CA PRO A 422 1.70 -18.69 2.12
C PRO A 422 2.03 -17.26 2.55
N LEU A 423 1.39 -16.77 3.60
CA LEU A 423 1.70 -15.46 4.17
C LEU A 423 3.00 -15.50 5.01
N SER A 424 3.35 -16.66 5.59
CA SER A 424 4.65 -16.82 6.25
C SER A 424 5.81 -16.70 5.26
N GLU A 425 5.69 -17.29 4.07
CA GLU A 425 6.72 -17.21 3.02
C GLU A 425 6.80 -15.81 2.40
N TYR A 426 5.65 -15.14 2.22
CA TYR A 426 5.57 -13.72 1.88
C TYR A 426 6.37 -12.86 2.88
N MET A 427 6.13 -13.08 4.18
CA MET A 427 6.78 -12.31 5.25
C MET A 427 8.28 -12.61 5.33
N TRP A 428 8.66 -13.88 5.14
CA TRP A 428 10.06 -14.29 5.10
C TRP A 428 10.83 -13.55 4.00
N LEU A 429 10.28 -13.45 2.78
CA LEU A 429 10.96 -12.74 1.69
C LEU A 429 11.09 -11.24 1.99
N MET A 430 10.03 -10.63 2.55
CA MET A 430 10.07 -9.23 2.98
C MET A 430 11.21 -8.98 3.97
N TRP A 431 11.31 -9.80 5.03
CA TRP A 431 12.39 -9.66 6.02
C TRP A 431 13.76 -9.96 5.44
N ARG A 432 13.88 -10.96 4.57
CA ARG A 432 15.13 -11.26 3.85
C ARG A 432 15.60 -10.04 3.06
N GLU A 433 14.70 -9.40 2.31
CA GLU A 433 15.01 -8.22 1.50
C GLU A 433 15.40 -7.03 2.38
N PHE A 434 14.64 -6.77 3.45
CA PHE A 434 14.96 -5.76 4.45
C PHE A 434 16.37 -5.94 5.04
N LEU A 435 16.73 -7.16 5.46
CA LEU A 435 18.03 -7.47 6.05
C LEU A 435 19.18 -7.41 5.02
N SER A 436 18.88 -7.59 3.73
CA SER A 436 19.88 -7.49 2.65
C SER A 436 20.35 -6.06 2.38
N GLN A 437 19.58 -5.05 2.83
CA GLN A 437 19.89 -3.64 2.69
C GLN A 437 21.15 -3.27 3.49
N LYS A 438 21.97 -2.36 2.95
CA LYS A 438 23.29 -2.01 3.52
C LYS A 438 23.23 -1.58 4.99
N SER A 439 22.17 -0.87 5.39
CA SER A 439 21.91 -0.42 6.77
C SER A 439 21.71 -1.58 7.75
N ASN A 440 21.11 -2.68 7.30
CA ASN A 440 20.62 -3.76 8.17
C ASN A 440 21.50 -5.02 8.15
N ARG A 441 22.54 -5.07 7.30
CA ARG A 441 23.44 -6.24 7.17
C ARG A 441 24.17 -6.66 8.46
N LYS A 442 24.20 -5.79 9.47
CA LYS A 442 24.86 -6.07 10.76
C LYS A 442 23.93 -6.77 11.77
N GLU A 443 22.62 -6.87 11.47
CA GLU A 443 21.60 -7.45 12.34
C GLU A 443 21.69 -8.99 12.41
N THR A 444 22.76 -9.49 13.04
CA THR A 444 23.10 -10.93 13.03
C THR A 444 22.02 -11.79 13.70
N SER A 445 21.38 -11.28 14.76
CA SER A 445 20.28 -11.99 15.44
C SER A 445 19.08 -12.19 14.52
N ALA A 446 18.71 -11.14 13.77
CA ALA A 446 17.61 -11.18 12.81
C ALA A 446 17.87 -12.16 11.65
N PHE A 447 19.12 -12.26 11.18
CA PHE A 447 19.51 -13.29 10.19
C PHE A 447 19.38 -14.71 10.73
N ASN A 448 19.75 -14.95 11.99
CA ASN A 448 19.60 -16.27 12.60
C ASN A 448 18.12 -16.68 12.70
N GLU A 449 17.24 -15.75 13.09
CA GLU A 449 15.80 -15.99 13.09
C GLU A 449 15.28 -16.27 11.66
N LEU A 450 15.73 -15.51 10.66
CA LEU A 450 15.36 -15.75 9.27
C LEU A 450 15.74 -17.18 8.80
N CYS A 451 16.94 -17.66 9.15
CA CYS A 451 17.36 -19.03 8.85
C CYS A 451 16.51 -20.09 9.59
N LYS A 452 16.17 -19.81 10.85
CA LYS A 452 15.31 -20.67 11.66
C LYS A 452 13.90 -20.77 11.07
N PHE A 453 13.33 -19.65 10.62
CA PHE A 453 12.02 -19.60 9.97
C PHE A 453 12.00 -20.39 8.65
N ALA A 454 13.07 -20.31 7.86
CA ALA A 454 13.25 -21.18 6.69
C ALA A 454 13.26 -22.67 7.06
N SER A 455 13.89 -23.03 8.18
CA SER A 455 13.90 -24.41 8.68
C SER A 455 12.51 -24.89 9.13
N TYR A 456 11.71 -24.01 9.72
CA TYR A 456 10.33 -24.30 10.12
C TYR A 456 9.46 -24.61 8.89
N MET A 457 9.46 -23.72 7.89
CA MET A 457 8.76 -23.95 6.62
C MET A 457 9.20 -25.25 5.94
N LYS A 458 10.51 -25.52 5.88
CA LYS A 458 11.05 -26.76 5.32
C LYS A 458 10.54 -28.00 6.06
N SER A 459 10.42 -27.94 7.38
CA SER A 459 9.95 -29.06 8.19
C SER A 459 8.46 -29.36 7.96
N ILE A 460 7.63 -28.32 7.81
CA ILE A 460 6.22 -28.45 7.46
C ILE A 460 6.06 -28.93 6.01
N SER A 461 6.83 -28.38 5.08
CA SER A 461 6.83 -28.76 3.67
C SER A 461 7.10 -30.26 3.47
N LYS A 462 8.05 -30.82 4.22
CA LYS A 462 8.34 -32.26 4.22
C LYS A 462 7.15 -33.14 4.65
N ILE A 463 6.25 -32.63 5.50
CA ILE A 463 5.04 -33.35 5.93
C ILE A 463 3.95 -33.19 4.87
N LEU A 464 3.80 -31.99 4.32
CA LEU A 464 2.77 -31.68 3.33
C LEU A 464 3.01 -32.35 1.98
N VAL A 465 4.28 -32.58 1.60
CA VAL A 465 4.72 -33.22 0.36
C VAL A 465 4.02 -32.61 -0.87
N ARG A 466 3.00 -33.28 -1.43
CA ARG A 466 2.24 -32.84 -2.62
C ARG A 466 1.22 -31.74 -2.35
N GLU A 467 1.07 -31.36 -1.09
CA GLU A 467 0.17 -30.29 -0.64
C GLU A 467 0.95 -29.01 -0.25
N SER A 468 2.28 -29.05 -0.28
CA SER A 468 3.11 -27.93 0.17
C SER A 468 3.14 -26.78 -0.82
N THR A 469 2.56 -25.65 -0.42
CA THR A 469 2.59 -24.39 -1.19
C THR A 469 3.88 -23.58 -0.98
N PHE A 470 4.80 -24.06 -0.15
CA PHE A 470 6.12 -23.44 0.05
C PHE A 470 7.05 -23.72 -1.13
N GLU A 471 7.96 -22.80 -1.40
CA GLU A 471 9.08 -23.00 -2.30
C GLU A 471 10.02 -24.09 -1.75
N LYS A 472 10.48 -25.00 -2.62
CA LYS A 472 11.32 -26.13 -2.19
C LYS A 472 12.65 -25.68 -1.62
N ILE A 473 13.24 -24.68 -2.27
CA ILE A 473 14.46 -23.99 -1.85
C ILE A 473 14.08 -22.52 -1.74
N ILE A 474 13.93 -22.02 -0.52
CA ILE A 474 13.35 -20.69 -0.31
C ILE A 474 14.15 -19.55 -0.95
N GLU A 475 15.47 -19.70 -1.08
CA GLU A 475 16.33 -18.72 -1.77
C GLU A 475 16.10 -18.68 -3.30
N ASP A 476 15.43 -19.68 -3.87
CA ASP A 476 15.01 -19.64 -5.28
C ASP A 476 13.99 -18.53 -5.51
N LEU A 477 13.25 -18.11 -4.47
CA LEU A 477 12.36 -16.94 -4.55
C LEU A 477 13.15 -15.68 -4.92
N VAL A 478 14.33 -15.51 -4.32
CA VAL A 478 15.21 -14.38 -4.59
C VAL A 478 15.77 -14.48 -6.01
N THR A 479 16.27 -15.66 -6.37
CA THR A 479 16.88 -15.88 -7.69
C THR A 479 15.88 -15.61 -8.82
N LYS A 480 14.67 -16.19 -8.75
CA LYS A 480 13.59 -15.97 -9.72
C LYS A 480 13.16 -14.50 -9.79
N SER A 481 13.09 -13.82 -8.65
CA SER A 481 12.70 -12.41 -8.62
C SER A 481 13.80 -11.47 -9.15
N ASP A 482 15.08 -11.79 -8.95
CA ASP A 482 16.20 -11.04 -9.55
C ASP A 482 16.23 -11.19 -11.08
N GLU A 483 15.92 -12.38 -11.60
CA GLU A 483 15.87 -12.65 -13.05
C GLU A 483 14.76 -11.85 -13.75
N GLY A 484 13.57 -11.75 -13.14
CA GLY A 484 12.40 -11.14 -13.78
C GLY A 484 12.12 -9.68 -13.42
N LEU A 485 12.43 -9.26 -12.19
CA LEU A 485 12.05 -7.95 -11.65
C LEU A 485 13.23 -7.09 -11.18
N GLY A 486 14.43 -7.67 -11.08
CA GLY A 486 15.67 -6.93 -10.83
C GLY A 486 15.72 -6.25 -9.46
N LEU A 487 15.39 -4.96 -9.36
CA LEU A 487 15.41 -4.19 -8.10
C LEU A 487 14.02 -3.65 -7.71
N TYR A 488 12.97 -4.20 -8.31
CA TYR A 488 11.60 -3.80 -7.98
C TYR A 488 11.30 -3.93 -6.48
N SER A 489 10.61 -2.95 -5.92
CA SER A 489 10.10 -2.97 -4.56
C SER A 489 8.68 -2.39 -4.59
N GLY A 490 7.73 -3.06 -3.92
CA GLY A 490 6.32 -2.67 -3.90
C GLY A 490 5.38 -3.86 -3.79
N GLY A 491 4.41 -3.81 -2.87
CA GLY A 491 3.33 -4.80 -2.73
C GLY A 491 3.78 -6.27 -2.70
N ASN A 492 5.03 -6.51 -2.28
CA ASN A 492 5.76 -7.77 -2.40
C ASN A 492 5.64 -8.43 -3.79
N GLY A 493 5.69 -7.61 -4.85
CA GLY A 493 5.59 -8.09 -6.23
C GLY A 493 6.69 -9.07 -6.59
N ARG A 494 7.87 -8.97 -5.97
CA ARG A 494 8.96 -9.96 -6.09
C ARG A 494 8.53 -11.36 -5.65
N TYR A 495 7.88 -11.47 -4.49
CA TYR A 495 7.29 -12.73 -4.04
C TYR A 495 6.21 -13.22 -5.01
N ARG A 496 5.26 -12.36 -5.37
CA ARG A 496 4.13 -12.71 -6.26
C ARG A 496 4.62 -13.22 -7.62
N TYR A 497 5.61 -12.55 -8.20
CA TYR A 497 6.28 -12.97 -9.43
C TYR A 497 6.95 -14.33 -9.26
N ALA A 498 7.84 -14.45 -8.27
CA ALA A 498 8.58 -15.69 -8.04
C ALA A 498 7.65 -16.89 -7.80
N LYS A 499 6.52 -16.70 -7.10
CA LYS A 499 5.52 -17.75 -6.88
C LYS A 499 4.71 -18.10 -8.11
N THR A 500 4.40 -17.11 -8.96
CA THR A 500 3.71 -17.36 -10.23
C THR A 500 4.61 -18.18 -11.16
N GLN A 501 5.91 -17.87 -11.21
CA GLN A 501 6.87 -18.62 -12.02
C GLN A 501 7.30 -19.96 -11.39
N GLY A 502 7.35 -20.01 -10.05
CA GLY A 502 7.75 -21.17 -9.25
C GLY A 502 6.61 -22.10 -8.84
N GLN A 503 5.48 -22.03 -9.56
CA GLN A 503 4.22 -22.68 -9.19
C GLN A 503 4.38 -24.13 -8.72
N PRO A 504 3.52 -24.60 -7.79
CA PRO A 504 3.59 -25.98 -7.35
C PRO A 504 3.35 -26.89 -8.56
N SER A 505 4.23 -27.87 -8.78
CA SER A 505 4.20 -28.78 -9.96
C SER A 505 2.95 -29.66 -10.06
N TYR A 506 1.96 -29.43 -9.19
CA TYR A 506 0.71 -30.14 -9.04
C TYR A 506 -0.52 -29.21 -9.12
N ALA A 507 -0.32 -27.90 -9.36
CA ALA A 507 -1.40 -26.98 -9.68
C ALA A 507 -1.75 -27.09 -11.17
N HIS A 508 -3.04 -26.96 -11.49
CA HIS A 508 -3.56 -27.03 -12.86
C HIS A 508 -3.73 -25.64 -13.49
N GLY A 509 -3.62 -24.59 -12.68
CA GLY A 509 -3.70 -23.20 -13.11
C GLY A 509 -3.37 -22.26 -11.95
N VAL A 510 -3.03 -21.02 -12.30
CA VAL A 510 -2.75 -19.94 -11.35
C VAL A 510 -3.78 -18.84 -11.52
N ILE A 511 -4.35 -18.35 -10.42
CA ILE A 511 -5.13 -17.12 -10.39
C ILE A 511 -4.35 -16.06 -9.62
N THR A 512 -4.00 -14.97 -10.29
CA THR A 512 -3.41 -13.80 -9.65
C THR A 512 -4.52 -12.79 -9.33
N VAL A 513 -4.53 -12.22 -8.12
CA VAL A 513 -5.56 -11.24 -7.73
C VAL A 513 -5.01 -9.92 -7.20
N SER A 514 -5.73 -8.84 -7.48
CA SER A 514 -5.46 -7.53 -6.90
C SER A 514 -6.71 -6.65 -6.84
N SER A 515 -6.61 -5.55 -6.11
CA SER A 515 -7.50 -4.41 -6.33
C SER A 515 -7.35 -3.86 -7.76
N MET A 516 -8.43 -3.29 -8.30
CA MET A 516 -8.36 -2.46 -9.50
C MET A 516 -7.39 -1.29 -9.24
N TYR A 517 -6.55 -0.96 -10.23
CA TYR A 517 -5.48 0.05 -10.16
C TYR A 517 -4.30 -0.27 -9.23
N GLU A 518 -4.15 -1.51 -8.74
CA GLU A 518 -2.95 -1.86 -7.99
C GLU A 518 -1.68 -1.67 -8.84
N ASN A 519 -0.73 -0.86 -8.36
CA ASN A 519 0.51 -0.55 -9.10
C ASN A 519 1.33 -1.82 -9.26
N THR A 520 1.47 -2.58 -8.17
CA THR A 520 2.18 -3.86 -8.17
C THR A 520 1.60 -4.80 -9.23
N ASN A 521 0.28 -4.99 -9.29
CA ASN A 521 -0.34 -5.81 -10.35
C ASN A 521 -0.06 -5.28 -11.75
N THR A 522 -0.12 -3.96 -11.94
CA THR A 522 0.14 -3.33 -13.24
C THR A 522 1.57 -3.61 -13.72
N ILE A 523 2.55 -3.45 -12.83
CA ILE A 523 3.96 -3.74 -13.13
C ILE A 523 4.16 -5.23 -13.41
N LEU A 524 3.58 -6.11 -12.59
CA LEU A 524 3.65 -7.55 -12.82
C LEU A 524 3.08 -7.91 -14.19
N ASN A 525 1.90 -7.42 -14.55
CA ASN A 525 1.27 -7.68 -15.85
C ASN A 525 2.06 -7.19 -17.06
N ILE A 526 2.92 -6.18 -16.89
CA ILE A 526 3.78 -5.70 -17.97
C ILE A 526 5.03 -6.60 -18.06
N LEU A 527 5.63 -6.94 -16.90
CA LEU A 527 6.91 -7.62 -16.83
C LEU A 527 6.82 -9.15 -16.86
N SER A 528 5.64 -9.73 -16.59
CA SER A 528 5.44 -11.19 -16.59
C SER A 528 4.90 -11.75 -17.90
N GLN A 529 4.54 -10.93 -18.90
CA GLN A 529 3.83 -11.42 -20.10
C GLN A 529 4.54 -12.55 -20.83
N ASP A 530 5.85 -12.41 -21.04
CA ASP A 530 6.63 -13.43 -21.74
C ASP A 530 6.86 -14.67 -20.88
N ALA A 531 7.03 -14.46 -19.57
CA ALA A 531 7.18 -15.55 -18.60
C ALA A 531 5.87 -16.36 -18.46
N ASP A 532 4.72 -15.67 -18.43
CA ASP A 532 3.41 -16.29 -18.31
C ASP A 532 3.04 -17.06 -19.59
N LYS A 533 3.42 -16.57 -20.77
CA LYS A 533 3.30 -17.33 -22.04
C LYS A 533 4.17 -18.58 -22.06
N ALA A 534 5.32 -18.55 -21.37
CA ALA A 534 6.22 -19.69 -21.24
C ALA A 534 5.81 -20.64 -20.09
N SER A 535 4.81 -20.28 -19.28
CA SER A 535 4.34 -21.10 -18.17
C SER A 535 3.73 -22.41 -18.67
N GLN A 536 3.97 -23.48 -17.92
CA GLN A 536 3.42 -24.81 -18.21
C GLN A 536 1.92 -24.93 -17.88
N VAL A 537 1.37 -23.98 -17.13
CA VAL A 537 -0.06 -23.97 -16.73
C VAL A 537 -0.65 -22.59 -17.01
N PRO A 538 -1.96 -22.50 -17.29
CA PRO A 538 -2.60 -21.22 -17.56
C PRO A 538 -2.58 -20.31 -16.32
N VAL A 539 -2.32 -19.02 -16.56
CA VAL A 539 -2.37 -17.94 -15.55
C VAL A 539 -3.55 -17.02 -15.89
N LEU A 540 -4.44 -16.80 -14.93
CA LEU A 540 -5.55 -15.86 -15.02
C LEU A 540 -5.31 -14.68 -14.06
N ASN A 541 -5.27 -13.47 -14.61
CA ASN A 541 -5.26 -12.25 -13.79
C ASN A 541 -6.69 -11.74 -13.54
N MET A 542 -7.05 -11.56 -12.27
CA MET A 542 -8.31 -10.98 -11.83
C MET A 542 -8.07 -9.71 -11.02
N THR A 543 -8.85 -8.67 -11.33
CA THR A 543 -8.85 -7.41 -10.57
C THR A 543 -10.24 -7.16 -10.00
N PHE A 544 -10.32 -6.67 -8.76
CA PHE A 544 -11.59 -6.44 -8.07
C PHE A 544 -11.76 -4.97 -7.66
N ASP A 545 -12.97 -4.44 -7.81
CA ASP A 545 -13.39 -3.08 -7.42
C ASP A 545 -14.59 -3.08 -6.44
N GLY A 546 -15.03 -4.27 -6.02
CA GLY A 546 -16.16 -4.48 -5.10
C GLY A 546 -17.53 -4.43 -5.75
N ASN A 547 -17.59 -4.40 -7.08
CA ASN A 547 -18.80 -4.62 -7.84
C ASN A 547 -18.76 -6.03 -8.43
N VAL A 548 -19.91 -6.70 -8.42
CA VAL A 548 -20.05 -8.00 -9.07
C VAL A 548 -20.25 -7.77 -10.57
N ASN A 549 -19.44 -8.44 -11.38
CA ASN A 549 -19.49 -8.32 -12.84
C ASN A 549 -19.62 -9.72 -13.48
N GLU A 550 -20.58 -9.88 -14.38
CA GLU A 550 -20.79 -11.13 -15.14
C GLU A 550 -19.58 -11.49 -16.03
N ILE A 551 -18.84 -10.48 -16.51
CA ILE A 551 -17.63 -10.68 -17.30
C ILE A 551 -16.57 -11.41 -16.46
N ASP A 552 -16.38 -11.00 -15.21
CA ASP A 552 -15.39 -11.61 -14.33
C ASP A 552 -15.76 -13.05 -14.00
N LYS A 553 -17.05 -13.29 -13.73
CA LYS A 553 -17.58 -14.64 -13.55
C LYS A 553 -17.33 -15.51 -14.79
N SER A 554 -17.65 -15.01 -15.98
CA SER A 554 -17.44 -15.72 -17.25
C SER A 554 -15.96 -16.04 -17.51
N LYS A 555 -15.05 -15.11 -17.18
CA LYS A 555 -13.59 -15.35 -17.25
C LYS A 555 -13.15 -16.47 -16.31
N ILE A 556 -13.61 -16.44 -15.06
CA ILE A 556 -13.30 -17.48 -14.06
C ILE A 556 -13.87 -18.84 -14.51
N ASP A 557 -15.14 -18.89 -14.91
CA ASP A 557 -15.79 -20.13 -15.36
C ASP A 557 -15.08 -20.72 -16.59
N SER A 558 -14.68 -19.87 -17.55
CA SER A 558 -13.91 -20.27 -18.72
C SER A 558 -12.52 -20.78 -18.33
N PHE A 559 -11.82 -20.06 -17.45
CA PHE A 559 -10.50 -20.47 -16.97
C PHE A 559 -10.57 -21.81 -16.23
N ILE A 560 -11.54 -21.97 -15.33
CA ILE A 560 -11.80 -23.23 -14.64
C ILE A 560 -12.06 -24.30 -15.70
N TYR A 561 -12.92 -24.08 -16.69
CA TYR A 561 -13.17 -25.08 -17.73
C TYR A 561 -11.90 -25.52 -18.47
N TYR A 562 -11.04 -24.59 -18.89
CA TYR A 562 -9.84 -24.89 -19.67
C TYR A 562 -8.66 -25.41 -18.84
N ALA A 563 -8.36 -24.78 -17.71
CA ALA A 563 -7.29 -25.21 -16.80
C ALA A 563 -7.54 -26.63 -16.27
N LEU A 564 -8.80 -27.05 -16.26
CA LEU A 564 -9.25 -28.30 -15.68
C LEU A 564 -9.66 -29.33 -16.74
N LYS A 565 -9.43 -29.07 -18.02
CA LYS A 565 -9.69 -30.03 -19.09
C LYS A 565 -8.48 -30.96 -19.24
N GLU A 566 -8.70 -32.27 -19.11
CA GLU A 566 -7.70 -33.31 -19.42
C GLU A 566 -7.45 -33.41 -20.91
#